data_AF-A0A660PIW7-F1
#
_entry.id   AF-A0A660PIW7-F1
#
_cell.length_a   1.000
_cell.length_b   1.000
_cell.length_c   1.000
_cell.angle_alpha   90.00
_cell.angle_beta   90.00
_cell.angle_gamma   90.00
#
_symmetry.space_group_name_H-M   'P 1'
#
loop_
_entity.id
_entity.type
_entity.pdbx_description
1 polymer ?
#
loop_
_entity_poly.entity_id
_entity_poly.type
_entity_poly.pdbx_seq_one_letter_code
_entity_poly.pdbx_strand_id
1 'polypeptide(L)'
;MNLAFPTTESVRSGEPQSLALKKPRSLEAEKKRLFKAAKELESLFLYQLLKTMRQTIPKSELSGDYGLGEGLGKDIYTQIFDQELAMKMAGTGDRSMASQLYKSLEKVLERQFESKQTEKVNLNKSLPQRS
;
A
#
# COMPACT_ATOMS: atom_id res chain seq x y z
N MET A 1 -17.23 48.95 -10.97
CA MET A 1 -16.32 47.79 -11.06
C MET A 1 -16.20 47.27 -9.64
N ASN A 2 -17.07 46.32 -9.26
CA ASN A 2 -17.26 45.90 -7.87
C ASN A 2 -16.47 44.63 -7.61
N LEU A 3 -15.39 44.76 -6.84
CA LEU A 3 -14.63 43.64 -6.29
C LEU A 3 -15.34 43.16 -5.03
N ALA A 4 -16.23 42.18 -5.17
CA ALA A 4 -16.80 41.45 -4.06
C ALA A 4 -16.00 40.15 -3.89
N PHE A 5 -15.21 40.07 -2.81
CA PHE A 5 -14.63 38.81 -2.35
C PHE A 5 -15.74 37.95 -1.72
N PRO A 6 -15.85 36.64 -2.06
CA PRO A 6 -16.82 35.77 -1.39
C PRO A 6 -16.35 35.48 0.05
N THR A 7 -17.19 35.85 1.00
CA THR A 7 -17.08 35.53 2.43
C THR A 7 -16.98 34.02 2.64
N THR A 8 -15.95 33.61 3.39
CA THR A 8 -15.73 32.26 3.89
C THR A 8 -16.80 31.91 4.93
N GLU A 9 -17.91 31.33 4.48
CA GLU A 9 -18.89 30.73 5.38
C GLU A 9 -19.52 29.49 4.72
N SER A 10 -18.73 28.42 4.57
CA SER A 10 -19.24 27.06 4.41
C SER A 10 -18.16 26.03 4.74
N VAL A 11 -17.68 26.09 5.99
CA VAL A 11 -16.96 24.95 6.60
C VAL A 11 -17.82 24.47 7.76
N ARG A 12 -18.97 23.88 7.44
CA ARG A 12 -19.73 23.07 8.39
C ARG A 12 -20.70 22.11 7.72
N SER A 13 -20.15 20.99 7.25
CA SER A 13 -20.79 19.69 7.44
C SER A 13 -19.69 18.64 7.50
N GLY A 14 -19.25 18.37 8.73
CA GLY A 14 -18.65 17.08 9.02
C GLY A 14 -19.73 16.04 8.78
N GLU A 15 -19.76 15.48 7.56
CA GLU A 15 -20.31 14.16 7.40
C GLU A 15 -19.39 13.24 8.19
N PRO A 16 -19.88 12.56 9.26
CA PRO A 16 -19.23 11.32 9.60
C PRO A 16 -19.37 10.48 8.34
N GLN A 17 -18.27 10.27 7.61
CA GLN A 17 -18.21 9.17 6.67
C GLN A 17 -18.55 7.96 7.51
N SER A 18 -19.84 7.61 7.49
CA SER A 18 -20.35 6.39 8.06
C SER A 18 -19.37 5.34 7.56
N LEU A 19 -18.77 4.62 8.51
CA LEU A 19 -17.95 3.47 8.24
C LEU A 19 -18.89 2.49 7.54
N ALA A 20 -19.09 2.71 6.24
CA ALA A 20 -19.99 1.95 5.40
C ALA A 20 -19.52 0.53 5.61
N LEU A 21 -20.32 -0.24 6.36
CA LEU A 21 -19.94 -1.56 6.83
C LEU A 21 -19.57 -2.35 5.60
N LYS A 22 -18.26 -2.42 5.35
CA LYS A 22 -17.72 -2.87 4.08
C LYS A 22 -18.16 -4.31 4.00
N LYS A 23 -19.11 -4.59 3.08
CA LYS A 23 -19.76 -5.89 2.90
C LYS A 23 -18.72 -6.99 3.13
N PRO A 24 -19.01 -8.03 3.93
CA PRO A 24 -18.02 -9.05 4.23
C PRO A 24 -17.43 -9.55 2.92
N ARG A 25 -16.14 -9.29 2.77
CA ARG A 25 -15.40 -9.64 1.56
C ARG A 25 -15.34 -11.17 1.48
N SER A 26 -15.37 -11.70 0.26
CA SER A 26 -15.12 -13.13 0.06
C SER A 26 -13.70 -13.47 0.48
N LEU A 27 -13.46 -14.75 0.80
CA LEU A 27 -12.12 -15.26 1.08
C LEU A 27 -11.14 -14.91 -0.05
N GLU A 28 -11.58 -15.10 -1.31
CA GLU A 28 -10.79 -14.74 -2.50
C GLU A 28 -10.42 -13.26 -2.57
N ALA A 29 -11.35 -12.36 -2.21
CA ALA A 29 -11.07 -10.94 -2.19
C ALA A 29 -10.04 -10.58 -1.12
N GLU A 30 -10.05 -11.27 0.02
CA GLU A 30 -9.07 -11.02 1.08
C GLU A 30 -7.70 -11.66 0.76
N LYS A 31 -7.67 -12.83 0.10
CA LYS A 31 -6.42 -13.41 -0.45
C LYS A 31 -5.74 -12.46 -1.42
N LYS A 32 -6.50 -11.90 -2.38
CA LYS A 32 -5.99 -10.88 -3.32
C LYS A 32 -5.46 -9.65 -2.61
N ARG A 33 -6.15 -9.19 -1.56
CA ARG A 33 -5.70 -8.05 -0.75
C ARG A 33 -4.42 -8.36 0.03
N LEU A 34 -4.32 -9.56 0.61
CA LEU A 34 -3.14 -10.01 1.33
C LEU A 34 -1.92 -10.03 0.40
N PHE A 35 -2.08 -10.61 -0.79
CA PHE A 35 -1.02 -10.61 -1.79
C PHE A 35 -0.63 -9.20 -2.24
N LYS A 36 -1.62 -8.32 -2.47
CA LYS A 36 -1.36 -6.91 -2.81
C LYS A 36 -0.56 -6.20 -1.72
N ALA A 37 -0.93 -6.35 -0.45
CA ALA A 37 -0.21 -5.75 0.66
C ALA A 37 1.21 -6.31 0.81
N ALA A 38 1.39 -7.62 0.60
CA ALA A 38 2.71 -8.25 0.60
C ALA A 38 3.61 -7.69 -0.53
N LYS A 39 3.03 -7.46 -1.72
CA LYS A 39 3.72 -6.82 -2.84
C LYS A 39 4.09 -5.37 -2.53
N GLU A 40 3.19 -4.58 -1.94
CA GLU A 40 3.47 -3.19 -1.55
C GLU A 40 4.63 -3.14 -0.54
N LEU A 41 4.66 -4.04 0.44
CA LEU A 41 5.76 -4.14 1.40
C LEU A 41 7.09 -4.48 0.70
N GLU A 42 7.10 -5.47 -0.18
CA GLU A 42 8.30 -5.81 -0.95
C GLU A 42 8.79 -4.64 -1.81
N SER A 43 7.88 -3.85 -2.40
CA SER A 43 8.28 -2.68 -3.19
C SER A 43 9.00 -1.63 -2.35
N LEU A 44 8.56 -1.39 -1.11
CA LEU A 44 9.24 -0.48 -0.19
C LEU A 44 10.63 -1.00 0.20
N PHE A 45 10.73 -2.31 0.44
CA PHE A 45 12.00 -2.95 0.73
C PHE A 45 12.99 -2.84 -0.43
N LEU A 46 12.55 -3.15 -1.66
CA LEU A 46 13.36 -3.05 -2.87
C LEU A 46 13.79 -1.60 -3.14
N TYR A 47 12.89 -0.64 -2.96
CA TYR A 47 13.23 0.78 -3.09
C TYR A 47 14.34 1.18 -2.10
N GLN A 48 14.22 0.80 -0.84
CA GLN A 48 15.24 1.09 0.17
C GLN A 48 16.57 0.37 -0.13
N LEU A 49 16.50 -0.86 -0.64
CA LEU A 49 17.69 -1.61 -1.07
C LEU A 49 18.42 -0.90 -2.20
N LEU A 50 17.71 -0.53 -3.27
CA LEU A 50 18.27 0.21 -4.42
C LEU A 50 18.89 1.52 -3.99
N LYS A 51 18.18 2.29 -3.15
CA LYS A 51 18.68 3.54 -2.58
C LYS A 51 19.98 3.34 -1.80
N THR A 52 20.02 2.31 -0.94
CA THR A 52 21.21 2.00 -0.13
C THR A 52 22.38 1.57 -1.01
N MET A 53 22.14 0.75 -2.04
CA MET A 53 23.18 0.36 -3.01
C MET A 53 23.73 1.56 -3.79
N ARG A 54 22.92 2.58 -4.10
CA ARG A 54 23.44 3.80 -4.74
C ARG A 54 24.30 4.64 -3.80
N GLN A 55 23.94 4.68 -2.52
CA GLN A 55 24.72 5.40 -1.50
C GLN A 55 26.13 4.83 -1.32
N THR A 56 26.39 3.58 -1.72
CA THR A 56 27.74 3.00 -1.68
C THR A 56 28.63 3.41 -2.85
N ILE A 57 28.11 4.09 -3.88
CA ILE A 57 28.91 4.59 -4.99
C ILE A 57 29.57 5.90 -4.53
N PRO A 58 30.92 5.97 -4.45
CA PRO A 58 31.60 7.19 -4.06
C PRO A 58 31.34 8.31 -5.07
N LYS A 59 31.05 9.50 -4.57
CA LYS A 59 30.91 10.71 -5.39
C LYS A 59 32.30 11.05 -5.94
N SER A 60 32.53 10.84 -7.24
CA SER A 60 33.81 11.18 -7.87
C SER A 60 34.00 12.71 -7.88
N GLU A 61 35.24 13.18 -7.68
CA GLU A 61 35.61 14.60 -7.79
C GLU A 61 35.28 15.21 -9.17
N LEU A 62 35.11 14.36 -10.20
CA LEU A 62 34.64 14.75 -11.53
C LEU A 62 33.23 15.37 -11.53
N SER A 63 32.43 15.10 -10.50
CA SER A 63 31.09 15.71 -10.29
C SER A 63 31.16 17.09 -9.63
N GLY A 64 32.33 17.47 -9.10
CA GLY A 64 32.54 18.69 -8.32
C GLY A 64 33.39 19.75 -9.00
N ASP A 65 34.34 19.36 -9.87
CA ASP A 65 35.38 20.29 -10.36
C ASP A 65 35.17 20.80 -11.81
N TYR A 66 34.34 20.12 -12.63
CA TYR A 66 34.05 20.53 -14.02
C TYR A 66 32.65 21.13 -14.23
N GLY A 67 31.97 21.58 -13.17
CA GLY A 67 30.67 22.28 -13.29
C GLY A 67 29.48 21.40 -13.71
N LEU A 68 29.66 20.09 -13.87
CA LEU A 68 28.57 19.12 -14.06
C LEU A 68 28.10 18.61 -12.68
N GLY A 69 27.61 19.54 -11.87
CA GLY A 69 27.16 19.27 -10.50
C GLY A 69 26.09 18.19 -10.41
N GLU A 70 25.97 17.58 -9.23
CA GLU A 70 24.78 16.82 -8.81
C GLU A 70 23.53 17.70 -8.97
N GLY A 71 22.88 17.62 -10.13
CA GLY A 71 21.68 18.38 -10.39
C GLY A 71 20.51 17.80 -9.60
N LEU A 72 19.73 18.65 -8.92
CA LEU A 72 18.45 18.29 -8.28
C LEU A 72 17.56 17.44 -9.21
N GLY A 73 17.60 17.70 -10.51
CA GLY A 73 16.88 16.90 -11.51
C GLY A 73 17.33 15.46 -11.62
N LYS A 74 18.64 15.18 -11.50
CA LYS A 74 19.20 13.81 -11.53
C LYS A 74 18.73 13.02 -10.30
N ASP A 75 18.76 13.63 -9.13
CA ASP A 75 18.36 12.97 -7.89
C ASP A 75 16.86 12.65 -7.88
N ILE A 76 16.02 13.62 -8.27
CA ILE A 76 14.56 13.41 -8.36
C ILE A 76 14.24 12.34 -9.41
N TYR A 77 14.85 12.41 -10.60
CA TYR A 77 14.68 11.40 -11.64
C TYR A 77 15.06 10.01 -11.13
N THR A 78 16.20 9.90 -10.45
CA THR A 78 16.70 8.62 -9.93
C THR A 78 15.76 8.05 -8.86
N GLN A 79 15.24 8.89 -7.96
CA GLN A 79 14.27 8.47 -6.95
C GLN A 79 12.98 7.94 -7.57
N ILE A 80 12.42 8.65 -8.55
CA ILE A 80 11.21 8.22 -9.27
C ILE A 80 11.49 6.92 -10.03
N PHE A 81 12.65 6.82 -10.67
CA PHE A 81 13.06 5.61 -11.39
C PHE A 81 13.18 4.40 -10.44
N ASP A 82 13.83 4.57 -9.29
CA ASP A 82 13.95 3.51 -8.29
C ASP A 82 12.58 3.06 -7.75
N GLN A 83 11.68 4.01 -7.54
CA GLN A 83 10.32 3.72 -7.08
C GLN A 83 9.56 2.88 -8.12
N GLU A 84 9.57 3.27 -9.39
CA GLU A 84 8.91 2.52 -10.47
C GLU A 84 9.55 1.14 -10.68
N LEU A 85 10.87 1.07 -10.63
CA LEU A 85 11.59 -0.20 -10.73
C LEU A 85 11.20 -1.14 -9.60
N ALA A 86 11.19 -0.66 -8.35
CA ALA A 86 10.80 -1.44 -7.19
C ALA A 86 9.34 -1.92 -7.27
N MET A 87 8.40 -1.09 -7.72
CA MET A 87 6.99 -1.47 -7.90
C MET A 87 6.81 -2.55 -8.97
N LYS A 88 7.60 -2.49 -10.06
CA LYS A 88 7.58 -3.50 -11.13
C LYS A 88 8.22 -4.81 -10.72
N MET A 89 9.30 -4.77 -9.94
CA MET A 89 9.99 -5.97 -9.45
C MET A 89 9.23 -6.67 -8.32
N ALA A 90 8.49 -5.93 -7.50
CA ALA A 90 7.75 -6.51 -6.38
C ALA A 90 6.71 -7.54 -6.84
N GLY A 91 6.71 -8.69 -6.19
CA GLY A 91 5.87 -9.84 -6.52
C GLY A 91 6.28 -10.59 -7.80
N THR A 92 7.42 -10.25 -8.42
CA THR A 92 7.92 -10.99 -9.59
C THR A 92 8.79 -12.18 -9.17
N GLY A 93 8.54 -13.33 -9.78
CA GLY A 93 9.24 -14.57 -9.48
C GLY A 93 8.74 -15.31 -8.24
N ASP A 94 8.82 -16.64 -8.27
CA ASP A 94 8.30 -17.53 -7.22
C ASP A 94 9.05 -17.42 -5.88
N ARG A 95 10.24 -16.80 -5.91
CA ARG A 95 11.10 -16.54 -4.75
C ARG A 95 10.99 -15.11 -4.23
N SER A 96 10.08 -14.30 -4.76
CA SER A 96 9.80 -12.97 -4.22
C SER A 96 9.42 -13.03 -2.75
N MET A 97 9.83 -12.03 -2.00
CA MET A 97 9.48 -11.87 -0.59
C MET A 97 7.96 -11.73 -0.43
N ALA A 98 7.27 -11.05 -1.36
CA ALA A 98 5.82 -10.97 -1.35
C ALA A 98 5.15 -12.35 -1.44
N SER A 99 5.68 -13.24 -2.28
CA SER A 99 5.14 -14.60 -2.43
C SER A 99 5.39 -15.45 -1.17
N GLN A 100 6.55 -15.29 -0.52
CA GLN A 100 6.85 -15.98 0.73
C GLN A 100 5.95 -15.49 1.88
N LEU A 101 5.77 -14.17 2.01
CA LEU A 101 4.87 -13.57 3.00
C LEU A 101 3.41 -13.96 2.76
N TYR A 102 2.97 -14.00 1.51
CA TYR A 102 1.64 -14.46 1.18
C TYR A 102 1.43 -15.91 1.62
N LYS A 103 2.34 -16.82 1.27
CA LYS A 103 2.26 -18.24 1.61
C LYS A 103 2.27 -18.47 3.13
N SER A 104 3.02 -17.68 3.89
CA SER A 104 3.06 -17.82 5.36
C SER A 104 1.77 -17.35 6.03
N LEU A 105 1.10 -16.34 5.46
CA LEU A 105 -0.10 -15.73 6.03
C LEU A 105 -1.41 -16.30 5.49
N GLU A 106 -1.41 -16.95 4.32
CA GLU A 106 -2.61 -17.49 3.68
C GLU A 106 -3.37 -18.47 4.60
N LYS A 107 -2.66 -19.41 5.24
CA LYS A 107 -3.28 -20.38 6.17
C LYS A 107 -3.91 -19.72 7.39
N VAL A 108 -3.31 -18.64 7.88
CA VAL A 108 -3.86 -17.87 9.01
C VAL A 108 -5.14 -17.16 8.57
N LEU A 109 -5.14 -16.62 7.35
CA LEU A 109 -6.29 -15.95 6.77
C LEU A 109 -7.48 -16.92 6.63
N GLU A 110 -7.26 -18.11 6.07
CA GLU A 110 -8.30 -19.12 5.89
C GLU A 110 -8.98 -19.48 7.22
N ARG A 111 -8.19 -19.77 8.26
CA ARG A 111 -8.71 -20.05 9.62
C ARG A 111 -9.53 -18.90 10.20
N GLN A 112 -9.12 -17.65 9.96
CA GLN A 112 -9.86 -16.47 10.40
C GLN A 112 -11.17 -16.26 9.65
N PHE A 113 -11.26 -16.71 8.40
CA PHE A 113 -12.51 -16.68 7.65
C PHE A 113 -13.48 -17.75 8.11
N GLU A 114 -12.98 -18.97 8.37
CA GLU A 114 -13.78 -20.07 8.89
C GLU A 114 -14.41 -19.71 10.24
N SER A 115 -13.61 -19.17 11.19
CA SER A 115 -14.10 -18.77 12.51
C SER A 115 -15.20 -17.70 12.44
N LYS A 116 -15.03 -16.68 11.59
CA LYS A 116 -16.02 -15.61 11.36
C LYS A 116 -17.30 -16.11 10.69
N GLN A 117 -17.25 -17.19 9.90
CA GLN A 117 -18.45 -17.79 9.32
C GLN A 117 -19.22 -18.61 10.36
N THR A 118 -18.53 -19.43 11.15
CA THR A 118 -19.16 -20.20 12.25
C THR A 118 -19.85 -19.29 13.27
N GLU A 119 -19.26 -18.15 13.61
CA GLU A 119 -19.84 -17.18 14.54
C GLU A 119 -21.17 -16.62 14.01
N LYS A 120 -21.22 -16.21 12.74
CA LYS A 120 -22.43 -15.69 12.09
C LYS A 120 -23.55 -16.72 11.96
N VAL A 121 -23.20 -17.98 11.68
CA VAL A 121 -24.17 -19.08 11.57
C VAL A 121 -24.84 -19.34 12.93
N ASN A 122 -24.08 -19.26 14.02
CA ASN A 122 -24.61 -19.43 15.37
C ASN A 122 -25.52 -18.26 15.80
N LEU A 123 -25.15 -17.02 15.47
CA LEU A 123 -25.97 -15.82 15.72
C LEU A 123 -27.34 -15.86 15.00
N ASN A 124 -27.38 -16.36 13.76
CA ASN A 124 -28.64 -16.47 13.01
C ASN A 124 -29.57 -17.58 13.53
N LYS A 125 -29.04 -18.62 14.19
CA LYS A 125 -29.83 -19.71 14.78
C LYS A 125 -30.40 -19.37 16.15
N SER A 126 -29.80 -18.41 16.87
CA SER A 126 -30.24 -18.01 18.22
C SER A 126 -31.37 -16.97 18.24
N LEU A 127 -31.76 -16.42 17.09
CA LEU A 127 -32.88 -15.47 17.00
C LEU A 127 -34.21 -16.24 16.89
N PRO A 128 -35.18 -16.05 17.80
CA PRO A 128 -36.48 -16.70 17.69
C PRO A 128 -37.16 -16.24 16.40
N GLN A 129 -37.44 -17.18 15.51
CA GLN A 129 -38.25 -16.95 14.31
C GLN A 129 -39.63 -16.49 14.79
N ARG A 130 -39.95 -15.20 14.61
CA ARG A 130 -41.29 -14.67 14.87
C ARG A 130 -42.23 -15.28 13.81
N SER A 131 -42.96 -16.31 14.23
CA SER A 131 -44.15 -16.85 13.55
C SER A 131 -45.33 -15.92 13.69
#